data_AF-E4QT28-F1
#
_entry.id   AF-E4QT28-F1
#
_cell.length_a   1.000
_cell.length_b   1.000
_cell.length_c   1.000
_cell.angle_alpha   90.00
_cell.angle_beta   90.00
_cell.angle_gamma   90.00
#
_symmetry.space_group_name_H-M   'P 1'
#
loop_
_entity.id
_entity.type
_entity.pdbx_description
1 polymer ?
#
loop_
_entity_poly.entity_id
_entity_poly.type
_entity_poly.pdbx_seq_one_letter_code
_entity_poly.pdbx_strand_id
1 'polypeptide(L)'
;MFYKICFFDLDGTLLDIGRGRKAWISKKNSDAVRKLANKCIIVISTGRKFNSKVALIGRQIKAKFYICQNGAEIFDKNFSTLFKTGIKQEIISKIIEITKRFNFVISFNSKVFFFKNLFIKFLNFFLKSFDFKPFRQILVPENVRKILIFSVNIWKIKKFAYVLEKIFSDNLQICLIRKFRVIEITDISASKGKAVEFITKFSNISLDYALHIGDSENDISTKKIVKMLIIMQSGAKNAKKNADFIGYKRKFGVAKVINNFILEPKSAAIVGKYGSGKTTFLKKVEKFGYSVLYTDEFFHNCYLASGECFKIIKKIRPDFINENIVNKNKIRNFMLKSKQNRDLIEKSIYPFLENHLSKNHYHFVEIPNLWTKNANFGKFFSKVVWINTSKKQQLLNIKRKKVKNDIKLKNQALNTGKIQFYDVKISNRKWKKPGFFLKFFSKIFK
;
A
#
# COMPACT_ATOMS: atom_id res chain seq x y z
N MET A 1 -11.44 -10.23 -0.84
CA MET A 1 -10.49 -9.23 -0.31
C MET A 1 -9.41 -8.97 -1.35
N PHE A 2 -9.02 -7.71 -1.58
CA PHE A 2 -8.08 -7.34 -2.66
C PHE A 2 -6.64 -7.80 -2.38
N TYR A 3 -6.09 -7.46 -1.22
CA TYR A 3 -4.72 -7.87 -0.86
C TYR A 3 -4.70 -9.32 -0.38
N LYS A 4 -3.80 -10.13 -0.95
CA LYS A 4 -3.63 -11.56 -0.63
C LYS A 4 -2.41 -11.84 0.26
N ILE A 5 -1.49 -10.88 0.36
CA ILE A 5 -0.31 -10.97 1.25
C ILE A 5 0.08 -9.59 1.79
N CYS A 6 0.35 -9.52 3.09
CA CYS A 6 0.65 -8.29 3.80
C CYS A 6 1.93 -8.41 4.62
N PHE A 7 2.86 -7.49 4.40
CA PHE A 7 4.16 -7.41 5.06
C PHE A 7 4.14 -6.32 6.12
N PHE A 8 4.61 -6.65 7.33
CA PHE A 8 4.59 -5.75 8.48
C PHE A 8 6.00 -5.55 9.01
N ASP A 9 6.48 -4.32 8.96
CA ASP A 9 7.62 -3.93 9.78
C ASP A 9 7.29 -3.98 11.28
N LEU A 10 8.33 -4.20 12.09
CA LEU A 10 8.20 -4.29 13.54
C LEU A 10 8.40 -2.93 14.22
N ASP A 11 9.63 -2.41 14.21
CA ASP A 11 10.03 -1.27 15.02
C ASP A 11 9.44 0.03 14.50
N GLY A 12 8.61 0.72 15.30
CA GLY A 12 7.99 1.97 14.84
C GLY A 12 6.73 1.77 14.00
N THR A 13 6.47 0.54 13.58
CA THR A 13 5.27 0.11 12.84
C THR A 13 4.36 -0.76 13.72
N LEU A 14 4.56 -2.08 13.74
CA LEU A 14 3.70 -3.01 14.46
C LEU A 14 3.90 -2.93 15.98
N LEU A 15 5.15 -2.73 16.42
CA LEU A 15 5.50 -2.49 17.82
C LEU A 15 5.20 -1.03 18.17
N ASP A 16 3.97 -0.81 18.61
CA ASP A 16 3.44 0.53 18.82
C ASP A 16 3.67 1.07 20.23
N ILE A 17 4.05 0.25 21.21
CA ILE A 17 4.31 0.67 22.59
C ILE A 17 5.81 0.53 22.93
N GLY A 18 6.35 1.43 23.77
CA GLY A 18 7.77 1.41 24.20
C GLY A 18 8.77 1.78 23.10
N ARG A 19 10.08 1.64 23.29
CA ARG A 19 11.08 1.81 22.21
C ARG A 19 12.23 0.82 22.39
N GLY A 20 12.89 0.48 21.27
CA GLY A 20 14.04 -0.43 21.27
C GLY A 20 13.73 -1.77 21.93
N ARG A 21 14.53 -2.17 22.92
CA ARG A 21 14.36 -3.45 23.64
C ARG A 21 13.03 -3.53 24.38
N LYS A 22 12.53 -2.40 24.90
CA LYS A 22 11.22 -2.28 25.57
C LYS A 22 10.04 -2.16 24.59
N ALA A 23 10.24 -2.31 23.28
CA ALA A 23 9.13 -2.22 22.33
C ALA A 23 8.28 -3.50 22.33
N TRP A 24 6.95 -3.35 22.34
CA TRP A 24 5.98 -4.45 22.24
C TRP A 24 4.76 -4.05 21.39
N ILE A 25 4.02 -5.07 20.95
CA ILE A 25 2.78 -4.94 20.18
C ILE A 25 1.60 -4.79 21.12
N SER A 26 0.73 -3.80 20.88
CA SER A 26 -0.53 -3.67 21.60
C SER A 26 -1.51 -4.77 21.24
N LYS A 27 -2.40 -5.12 22.19
CA LYS A 27 -3.52 -6.04 21.92
C LYS A 27 -4.35 -5.62 20.71
N LYS A 28 -4.62 -4.32 20.55
CA LYS A 28 -5.35 -3.78 19.38
C LYS A 28 -4.66 -4.07 18.05
N ASN A 29 -3.34 -3.83 17.95
CA ASN A 29 -2.59 -4.14 16.73
C ASN A 29 -2.56 -5.65 16.47
N SER A 30 -2.29 -6.45 17.51
CA SER A 30 -2.27 -7.90 17.45
C SER A 30 -3.60 -8.48 16.93
N ASP A 31 -4.72 -8.07 17.54
CA ASP A 31 -6.06 -8.57 17.22
C ASP A 31 -6.47 -8.18 15.79
N ALA A 32 -6.14 -6.96 15.37
CA ALA A 32 -6.41 -6.52 13.99
C ALA A 32 -5.61 -7.34 12.96
N VAL A 33 -4.32 -7.60 13.20
CA VAL A 33 -3.51 -8.46 12.31
C VAL A 33 -4.02 -9.89 12.33
N ARG A 34 -4.46 -10.43 13.48
CA ARG A 34 -5.09 -11.75 13.55
C ARG A 34 -6.39 -11.83 12.76
N LYS A 35 -7.26 -10.80 12.83
CA LYS A 35 -8.49 -10.71 12.00
C LYS A 35 -8.11 -10.72 10.52
N LEU A 36 -7.07 -9.98 10.15
CA LEU A 36 -6.56 -9.91 8.79
C LEU A 36 -5.97 -11.25 8.30
N ALA A 37 -5.28 -11.99 9.17
CA ALA A 37 -4.65 -13.28 8.86
C ALA A 37 -5.65 -14.36 8.41
N ASN A 38 -6.94 -14.20 8.71
CA ASN A 38 -7.99 -15.10 8.23
C ASN A 38 -8.33 -14.87 6.74
N LYS A 39 -7.84 -13.78 6.12
CA LYS A 39 -8.16 -13.38 4.75
C LYS A 39 -6.94 -13.26 3.84
N CYS A 40 -5.72 -13.18 4.39
CA CYS A 40 -4.49 -13.06 3.62
C CYS A 40 -3.26 -13.62 4.38
N ILE A 41 -2.15 -13.81 3.67
CA ILE A 41 -0.87 -14.22 4.27
C ILE A 41 -0.25 -13.04 5.02
N ILE A 42 0.16 -13.26 6.27
CA ILE A 42 0.87 -12.27 7.09
C ILE A 42 2.37 -12.59 7.12
N VAL A 43 3.20 -11.57 6.86
CA VAL A 43 4.65 -11.68 6.85
C VAL A 43 5.26 -10.62 7.76
N ILE A 44 6.18 -11.02 8.64
CA ILE A 44 7.03 -10.08 9.35
C ILE A 44 8.16 -9.64 8.42
N SER A 45 8.45 -8.34 8.36
CA SER A 45 9.55 -7.79 7.57
C SER A 45 10.38 -6.78 8.36
N THR A 46 11.47 -7.23 8.99
CA THR A 46 12.22 -6.46 9.97
C THR A 46 13.74 -6.42 9.70
N GLY A 47 14.39 -5.36 10.16
CA GLY A 47 15.86 -5.27 10.23
C GLY A 47 16.48 -6.03 11.41
N ARG A 48 15.66 -6.59 12.32
CA ARG A 48 16.11 -7.41 13.45
C ARG A 48 16.66 -8.77 12.96
N LYS A 49 17.63 -9.31 13.70
CA LYS A 49 18.00 -10.72 13.60
C LYS A 49 16.85 -11.58 14.13
N PHE A 50 16.66 -12.76 13.54
CA PHE A 50 15.72 -13.73 14.07
C PHE A 50 16.11 -14.15 15.50
N ASN A 51 15.13 -14.19 16.40
CA ASN A 51 15.28 -14.62 17.79
C ASN A 51 13.91 -14.99 18.39
N SER A 52 13.90 -15.48 19.63
CA SER A 52 12.68 -15.89 20.35
C SER A 52 11.63 -14.79 20.43
N LYS A 53 12.02 -13.52 20.58
CA LYS A 53 11.09 -12.38 20.61
C LYS A 53 10.42 -12.17 19.26
N VAL A 54 11.16 -12.24 18.15
CA VAL A 54 10.60 -12.16 16.79
C VAL A 54 9.66 -13.33 16.53
N ALA A 55 10.06 -14.55 16.91
CA ALA A 55 9.25 -15.75 16.82
C ALA A 55 7.91 -15.60 17.58
N LEU A 56 7.96 -15.12 18.82
CA LEU A 56 6.78 -14.89 19.67
C LEU A 56 5.81 -13.89 19.04
N ILE A 57 6.33 -12.75 18.54
CA ILE A 57 5.50 -11.75 17.85
C ILE A 57 4.81 -12.37 16.63
N GLY A 58 5.55 -13.14 15.82
CA GLY A 58 4.96 -13.77 14.64
C GLY A 58 3.90 -14.81 14.97
N ARG A 59 4.12 -15.64 16.01
CA ARG A 59 3.10 -16.58 16.50
C ARG A 59 1.85 -15.85 16.96
N GLN A 60 2.02 -14.77 17.72
CA GLN A 60 0.92 -13.94 18.22
C GLN A 60 0.02 -13.39 17.10
N ILE A 61 0.61 -13.01 15.96
CA ILE A 61 -0.13 -12.43 14.81
C ILE A 61 -0.41 -13.44 13.68
N LYS A 62 -0.14 -14.73 13.90
CA LYS A 62 -0.27 -15.81 12.90
C LYS A 62 0.55 -15.56 11.62
N ALA A 63 1.76 -15.00 11.74
CA ALA A 63 2.68 -14.82 10.63
C ALA A 63 3.06 -16.18 10.00
N LYS A 64 3.12 -16.22 8.67
CA LYS A 64 3.54 -17.41 7.90
C LYS A 64 5.00 -17.38 7.49
N PHE A 65 5.58 -16.18 7.40
CA PHE A 65 6.96 -15.96 6.99
C PHE A 65 7.61 -14.85 7.81
N TYR A 66 8.94 -14.92 7.94
CA TYR A 66 9.76 -14.01 8.72
C TYR A 66 10.94 -13.53 7.89
N ILE A 67 10.84 -12.31 7.36
CA ILE A 67 11.93 -11.60 6.72
C ILE A 67 12.71 -10.87 7.83
N CYS A 68 13.96 -11.29 8.05
CA CYS A 68 14.85 -10.77 9.08
C CYS A 68 16.09 -10.14 8.44
N GLN A 69 16.77 -9.27 9.19
CA GLN A 69 17.94 -8.54 8.73
C GLN A 69 17.75 -7.89 7.34
N ASN A 70 16.59 -7.25 7.15
CA ASN A 70 16.18 -6.63 5.88
C ASN A 70 16.21 -7.58 4.67
N GLY A 71 15.95 -8.88 4.86
CA GLY A 71 15.96 -9.85 3.77
C GLY A 71 17.22 -10.70 3.66
N ALA A 72 18.23 -10.48 4.53
CA ALA A 72 19.40 -11.35 4.54
C ALA A 72 19.10 -12.76 5.10
N GLU A 73 17.99 -12.91 5.84
CA GLU A 73 17.49 -14.20 6.33
C GLU A 73 15.97 -14.25 6.18
N ILE A 74 15.45 -15.33 5.62
CA ILE A 74 14.00 -15.55 5.47
C ILE A 74 13.66 -16.93 6.02
N PHE A 75 12.66 -16.99 6.89
CA PHE A 75 12.19 -18.22 7.52
C PHE A 75 10.70 -18.45 7.27
N ASP A 76 10.27 -19.71 7.29
CA ASP A 76 8.86 -20.10 7.29
C ASP A 76 8.24 -20.06 8.70
N LYS A 77 6.97 -20.48 8.80
CA LYS A 77 6.20 -20.54 10.06
C LYS A 77 6.78 -21.53 11.10
N ASN A 78 7.55 -22.51 10.64
CA ASN A 78 8.21 -23.53 11.46
C ASN A 78 9.66 -23.13 11.80
N PHE A 79 10.08 -21.95 11.34
CA PHE A 79 11.43 -21.40 11.48
C PHE A 79 12.50 -22.13 10.66
N SER A 80 12.09 -22.91 9.66
CA SER A 80 12.98 -23.45 8.64
C SER A 80 13.49 -22.32 7.76
N THR A 81 14.78 -22.36 7.43
CA THR A 81 15.41 -21.32 6.60
C THR A 81 14.99 -21.52 5.14
N LEU A 82 14.40 -20.50 4.54
CA LEU A 82 14.04 -20.47 3.11
C LEU A 82 15.09 -19.75 2.26
N PHE A 83 15.73 -18.73 2.83
CA PHE A 83 16.77 -17.97 2.15
C PHE A 83 17.76 -17.39 3.16
N LYS A 84 19.03 -17.35 2.78
CA LYS A 84 20.09 -16.75 3.58
C LYS A 84 21.17 -16.19 2.66
N THR A 85 21.63 -14.98 2.95
CA THR A 85 22.78 -14.38 2.27
C THR A 85 23.67 -13.65 3.28
N GLY A 86 24.86 -13.25 2.85
CA GLY A 86 25.86 -12.54 3.63
C GLY A 86 26.82 -11.79 2.71
N ILE A 87 27.56 -10.85 3.30
CA ILE A 87 28.56 -10.05 2.59
C ILE A 87 29.83 -10.89 2.45
N LYS A 88 30.41 -10.94 1.24
CA LYS A 88 31.67 -11.65 0.99
C LYS A 88 32.82 -11.09 1.82
N GLN A 89 33.67 -11.97 2.34
CA GLN A 89 34.78 -11.60 3.24
C GLN A 89 35.73 -10.57 2.62
N GLU A 90 36.05 -10.70 1.33
CA GLU A 90 36.90 -9.75 0.59
C GLU A 90 36.33 -8.33 0.60
N ILE A 91 35.01 -8.20 0.44
CA ILE A 91 34.32 -6.91 0.46
C ILE A 91 34.36 -6.32 1.88
N ILE A 92 34.17 -7.16 2.90
CA ILE A 92 34.25 -6.72 4.30
C ILE A 92 35.65 -6.17 4.61
N SER A 93 36.70 -6.86 4.18
CA SER A 93 38.09 -6.41 4.35
C SER A 93 38.33 -5.04 3.70
N LYS A 94 37.85 -4.84 2.47
CA LYS A 94 37.93 -3.53 1.78
C LYS A 94 37.16 -2.43 2.52
N ILE A 95 35.94 -2.71 2.98
CA ILE A 95 35.14 -1.75 3.78
C ILE A 95 35.91 -1.35 5.04
N ILE A 96 36.50 -2.32 5.75
CA ILE A 96 37.28 -2.06 6.97
C ILE A 96 38.46 -1.15 6.65
N GLU A 97 39.22 -1.47 5.61
CA GLU A 97 40.40 -0.69 5.21
C GLU A 97 40.06 0.77 4.91
N ILE A 98 38.99 1.00 4.13
CA ILE A 98 38.53 2.36 3.81
C ILE A 98 38.01 3.05 5.09
N THR A 99 37.24 2.34 5.92
CA THR A 99 36.63 2.91 7.13
C THR A 99 37.68 3.32 8.17
N LYS A 100 38.80 2.58 8.29
CA LYS A 100 39.93 2.89 9.20
C LYS A 100 40.57 4.27 8.93
N ARG A 101 40.39 4.84 7.74
CA ARG A 101 40.87 6.19 7.39
C ARG A 101 40.03 7.29 8.06
N PHE A 102 38.88 6.95 8.64
CA PHE A 102 37.95 7.88 9.24
C PHE A 102 37.70 7.61 10.74
N ASN A 103 37.25 8.63 11.45
CA ASN A 103 36.80 8.52 12.85
C ASN A 103 35.33 8.04 12.91
N PHE A 104 35.07 6.87 12.33
CA PHE A 104 33.77 6.21 12.39
C PHE A 104 33.78 5.03 13.35
N VAL A 105 32.59 4.59 13.75
CA VAL A 105 32.39 3.34 14.47
C VAL A 105 31.79 2.32 13.52
N ILE A 106 32.34 1.12 13.43
CA ILE A 106 31.79 0.01 12.63
C ILE A 106 31.29 -1.11 13.55
N SER A 107 30.22 -1.79 13.15
CA SER A 107 29.72 -2.98 13.85
C SER A 107 29.26 -4.04 12.86
N PHE A 108 29.61 -5.29 13.14
CA PHE A 108 29.18 -6.46 12.38
C PHE A 108 28.03 -7.15 13.13
N ASN A 109 26.90 -7.36 12.46
CA ASN A 109 25.70 -8.00 13.02
C ASN A 109 25.22 -7.38 14.36
N SER A 110 25.59 -6.11 14.65
CA SER A 110 25.19 -5.35 15.83
C SER A 110 25.63 -5.92 17.20
N LYS A 111 26.75 -6.65 17.26
CA LYS A 111 27.29 -7.19 18.54
C LYS A 111 28.38 -6.32 19.16
N VAL A 112 29.47 -6.10 18.43
CA VAL A 112 30.67 -5.36 18.89
C VAL A 112 30.86 -4.13 18.00
N PHE A 113 31.29 -3.03 18.60
CA PHE A 113 31.52 -1.75 17.94
C PHE A 113 33.02 -1.42 17.93
N PHE A 114 33.58 -1.20 16.75
CA PHE A 114 35.00 -0.93 16.58
C PHE A 114 35.26 0.52 16.17
N PHE A 115 36.28 1.15 16.75
CA PHE A 115 36.57 2.57 16.54
C PHE A 115 38.08 2.88 16.46
N LYS A 116 38.42 4.04 15.88
CA LYS A 116 39.80 4.55 15.76
C LYS A 116 40.31 5.26 17.01
N ASN A 117 39.60 6.29 17.49
CA ASN A 117 40.07 7.17 18.57
C ASN A 117 39.33 6.96 19.90
N LEU A 118 40.09 6.98 21.01
CA LEU A 118 39.60 6.87 22.39
C LEU A 118 38.59 7.94 22.81
N PHE A 119 38.45 9.05 22.08
CA PHE A 119 37.40 10.05 22.37
C PHE A 119 35.97 9.48 22.30
N ILE A 120 35.77 8.38 21.56
CA ILE A 120 34.47 7.66 21.50
C ILE A 120 34.20 6.85 22.79
N LYS A 121 35.22 6.61 23.63
CA LYS A 121 35.08 5.98 24.95
C LYS A 121 34.23 6.82 25.90
N PHE A 122 34.19 8.14 25.72
CA PHE A 122 33.28 9.03 26.47
C PHE A 122 31.80 8.79 26.13
N LEU A 123 31.50 8.39 24.88
CA LEU A 123 30.16 7.97 24.46
C LEU A 123 29.76 6.61 25.07
N ASN A 124 30.74 5.77 25.41
CA ASN A 124 30.54 4.48 26.07
C ASN A 124 29.97 4.65 27.50
N PHE A 125 30.32 5.73 28.21
CA PHE A 125 29.78 6.06 29.53
C PHE A 125 28.23 6.18 29.51
N PHE A 126 27.67 6.67 28.41
CA PHE A 126 26.21 6.82 28.22
C PHE A 126 25.51 5.58 27.63
N LEU A 127 26.25 4.60 27.12
CA LEU A 127 25.71 3.49 26.32
C LEU A 127 26.09 2.11 26.88
N LYS A 128 26.07 1.93 28.22
CA LYS A 128 26.42 0.76 29.08
C LYS A 128 25.97 -0.67 28.63
N SER A 129 25.46 -0.85 27.42
CA SER A 129 24.88 -2.07 26.86
C SER A 129 25.57 -2.60 25.60
N PHE A 130 26.71 -2.02 25.20
CA PHE A 130 27.46 -2.42 23.99
C PHE A 130 28.96 -2.58 24.27
N ASP A 131 29.58 -3.57 23.62
CA ASP A 131 31.01 -3.83 23.69
C ASP A 131 31.75 -2.97 22.64
N PHE A 132 32.72 -2.17 23.09
CA PHE A 132 33.49 -1.24 22.26
C PHE A 132 34.98 -1.62 22.26
N LYS A 133 35.53 -1.90 21.09
CA LYS A 133 36.92 -2.31 20.91
C LYS A 133 37.69 -1.42 19.92
N PRO A 134 39.00 -1.23 20.07
CA PRO A 134 39.79 -0.51 19.07
C PRO A 134 39.88 -1.28 17.76
N PHE A 135 40.08 -0.58 16.63
CA PHE A 135 40.19 -1.21 15.30
C PHE A 135 41.25 -2.31 15.18
N ARG A 136 42.34 -2.22 15.96
CA ARG A 136 43.40 -3.25 16.00
C ARG A 136 42.91 -4.62 16.52
N GLN A 137 41.76 -4.66 17.19
CA GLN A 137 41.15 -5.87 17.73
C GLN A 137 39.92 -6.33 16.92
N ILE A 138 39.75 -5.86 15.67
CA ILE A 138 38.66 -6.36 14.82
C ILE A 138 38.84 -7.85 14.61
N LEU A 139 37.86 -8.61 15.08
CA LEU A 139 37.61 -9.99 14.70
C LEU A 139 36.33 -10.00 13.87
N VAL A 140 36.47 -10.19 12.56
CA VAL A 140 35.33 -10.26 11.65
C VAL A 140 34.64 -11.61 11.84
N PRO A 141 33.34 -11.65 12.17
CA PRO A 141 32.62 -12.92 12.22
C PRO A 141 32.56 -13.56 10.83
N GLU A 142 32.63 -14.89 10.74
CA GLU A 142 32.54 -15.61 9.46
C GLU A 142 31.27 -15.27 8.65
N ASN A 143 30.18 -14.99 9.35
CA ASN A 143 28.86 -14.81 8.76
C ASN A 143 28.34 -13.38 8.98
N VAL A 144 28.88 -12.40 8.24
CA VAL A 144 28.39 -11.01 8.29
C VAL A 144 27.22 -10.83 7.33
N ARG A 145 26.04 -10.56 7.88
CA ARG A 145 24.83 -10.25 7.10
C ARG A 145 24.57 -8.76 7.03
N LYS A 146 25.09 -8.04 8.01
CA LYS A 146 24.89 -6.61 8.14
C LYS A 146 26.12 -5.94 8.74
N ILE A 147 26.51 -4.82 8.15
CA ILE A 147 27.48 -3.89 8.70
C ILE A 147 26.75 -2.59 9.03
N LEU A 148 27.02 -2.03 10.21
CA LEU A 148 26.56 -0.71 10.60
C LEU A 148 27.75 0.21 10.78
N ILE A 149 27.75 1.37 10.12
CA ILE A 149 28.78 2.40 10.27
C ILE A 149 28.13 3.66 10.86
N PHE A 150 28.68 4.18 11.94
CA PHE A 150 28.12 5.30 12.69
C PHE A 150 29.06 6.50 12.68
N SER A 151 28.46 7.70 12.60
CA SER A 151 29.16 8.96 12.81
C SER A 151 28.24 10.01 13.41
N VAL A 152 28.81 10.89 14.23
CA VAL A 152 28.16 12.11 14.68
C VAL A 152 28.14 13.20 13.60
N ASN A 153 29.09 13.16 12.65
CA ASN A 153 29.17 14.13 11.55
C ASN A 153 28.34 13.64 10.34
N ILE A 154 27.15 14.24 10.18
CA ILE A 154 26.18 13.89 9.15
C ILE A 154 26.72 14.12 7.72
N TRP A 155 27.49 15.19 7.51
CA TRP A 155 28.05 15.50 6.19
C TRP A 155 29.08 14.46 5.77
N LYS A 156 29.98 14.12 6.70
CA LYS A 156 31.05 13.14 6.46
C LYS A 156 30.49 11.75 6.19
N ILE A 157 29.50 11.29 6.96
CA ILE A 157 28.90 9.97 6.76
C ILE A 157 28.04 9.89 5.50
N LYS A 158 27.38 10.98 5.09
CA LYS A 158 26.68 11.04 3.80
C LYS A 158 27.64 10.95 2.62
N LYS A 159 28.74 11.72 2.65
CA LYS A 159 29.79 11.64 1.63
C LYS A 159 30.40 10.23 1.59
N PHE A 160 30.60 9.63 2.77
CA PHE A 160 31.11 8.27 2.86
C PHE A 160 30.15 7.22 2.29
N ALA A 161 28.85 7.32 2.58
CA ALA A 161 27.83 6.46 1.98
C ALA A 161 27.85 6.54 0.46
N TYR A 162 27.95 7.76 -0.11
CA TYR A 162 28.07 7.96 -1.55
C TYR A 162 29.31 7.30 -2.15
N VAL A 163 30.47 7.38 -1.46
CA VAL A 163 31.70 6.70 -1.89
C VAL A 163 31.51 5.18 -1.87
N LEU A 164 30.95 4.62 -0.80
CA LEU A 164 30.69 3.18 -0.72
C LEU A 164 29.70 2.72 -1.81
N GLU A 165 28.65 3.50 -2.07
CA GLU A 165 27.69 3.23 -3.15
C GLU A 165 28.37 3.22 -4.52
N LYS A 166 29.35 4.10 -4.77
CA LYS A 166 30.10 4.12 -6.03
C LYS A 166 31.05 2.94 -6.20
N ILE A 167 31.64 2.45 -5.12
CA ILE A 167 32.62 1.35 -5.17
C ILE A 167 31.92 -0.02 -5.20
N PHE A 168 30.79 -0.16 -4.51
CA PHE A 168 30.18 -1.45 -4.22
C PHE A 168 28.71 -1.56 -4.68
N SER A 169 28.26 -0.73 -5.63
CA SER A 169 26.87 -0.73 -6.12
C SER A 169 26.37 -2.09 -6.57
N ASP A 170 27.28 -2.92 -7.10
CA ASP A 170 26.92 -4.21 -7.71
C ASP A 170 26.89 -5.34 -6.67
N ASN A 171 27.41 -5.08 -5.46
CA ASN A 171 27.58 -6.09 -4.42
C ASN A 171 26.86 -5.78 -3.12
N LEU A 172 26.50 -4.52 -2.85
CA LEU A 172 25.95 -4.11 -1.56
C LEU A 172 24.67 -3.29 -1.70
N GLN A 173 23.74 -3.49 -0.78
CA GLN A 173 22.71 -2.52 -0.46
C GLN A 173 23.24 -1.58 0.61
N ILE A 174 23.14 -0.27 0.38
CA ILE A 174 23.60 0.77 1.30
C ILE A 174 22.42 1.67 1.62
N CYS A 175 22.09 1.83 2.89
CA CYS A 175 20.97 2.63 3.34
C CYS A 175 21.36 3.55 4.49
N LEU A 176 21.06 4.84 4.37
CA LEU A 176 21.22 5.79 5.47
C LEU A 176 19.99 5.77 6.38
N ILE A 177 20.18 5.40 7.64
CA ILE A 177 19.11 5.30 8.65
C ILE A 177 19.34 6.27 9.82
N ARG A 178 18.36 6.35 10.73
CA ARG A 178 18.41 7.15 11.99
C ARG A 178 18.83 8.62 11.75
N LYS A 179 18.12 9.33 10.87
CA LYS A 179 18.40 10.72 10.47
C LYS A 179 19.81 10.89 9.87
N PHE A 180 20.22 9.96 9.01
CA PHE A 180 21.49 10.01 8.26
C PHE A 180 22.75 9.95 9.16
N ARG A 181 22.67 9.29 10.32
CA ARG A 181 23.81 9.11 11.24
C ARG A 181 24.39 7.70 11.22
N VAL A 182 23.75 6.80 10.49
CA VAL A 182 24.15 5.40 10.40
C VAL A 182 24.01 4.96 8.95
N ILE A 183 25.06 4.33 8.42
CA ILE A 183 25.00 3.55 7.19
C ILE A 183 24.71 2.11 7.60
N GLU A 184 23.62 1.57 7.09
CA GLU A 184 23.31 0.15 7.14
C GLU A 184 23.68 -0.48 5.80
N ILE A 185 24.56 -1.47 5.84
CA ILE A 185 25.07 -2.18 4.67
C ILE A 185 24.67 -3.64 4.77
N THR A 186 24.06 -4.15 3.71
CA THR A 186 23.70 -5.57 3.55
C THR A 186 24.15 -6.06 2.17
N ASP A 187 24.12 -7.37 1.96
CA ASP A 187 24.37 -7.94 0.63
C ASP A 187 23.40 -7.36 -0.41
N ILE A 188 23.81 -7.28 -1.69
CA ILE A 188 22.97 -6.72 -2.75
C ILE A 188 21.60 -7.42 -2.84
N SER A 189 21.55 -8.72 -2.54
CA SER A 189 20.33 -9.54 -2.55
C SER A 189 19.46 -9.35 -1.30
N ALA A 190 19.96 -8.68 -0.26
CA ALA A 190 19.27 -8.44 1.00
C ALA A 190 18.66 -7.03 1.05
N SER A 191 17.41 -6.91 0.59
CA SER A 191 16.52 -5.78 0.89
C SER A 191 15.11 -6.26 1.21
N LYS A 192 14.31 -5.45 1.94
CA LYS A 192 12.89 -5.76 2.19
C LYS A 192 12.14 -5.93 0.86
N GLY A 193 12.46 -5.12 -0.14
CA GLY A 193 11.93 -5.25 -1.50
C GLY A 193 12.20 -6.61 -2.15
N LYS A 194 13.47 -7.04 -2.19
CA LYS A 194 13.85 -8.35 -2.76
C LYS A 194 13.24 -9.51 -1.99
N ALA A 195 13.14 -9.39 -0.67
CA ALA A 195 12.52 -10.40 0.18
C ALA A 195 11.00 -10.51 -0.05
N VAL A 196 10.32 -9.38 -0.34
CA VAL A 196 8.92 -9.38 -0.77
C VAL A 196 8.77 -10.15 -2.10
N GLU A 197 9.61 -9.87 -3.10
CA GLU A 197 9.58 -10.58 -4.39
C GLU A 197 9.79 -12.09 -4.21
N PHE A 198 10.77 -12.46 -3.38
CA PHE A 198 11.03 -13.86 -3.05
C PHE A 198 9.79 -14.54 -2.43
N ILE A 199 9.21 -13.95 -1.38
CA ILE A 199 8.08 -14.55 -0.66
C ILE A 199 6.80 -14.60 -1.52
N THR A 200 6.55 -13.57 -2.32
CA THR A 200 5.38 -13.54 -3.21
C THR A 200 5.48 -14.59 -4.31
N LYS A 201 6.66 -14.73 -4.94
CA LYS A 201 6.96 -15.83 -5.87
C LYS A 201 6.80 -17.20 -5.20
N PHE A 202 7.41 -17.38 -4.02
CA PHE A 202 7.32 -18.62 -3.24
C PHE A 202 5.87 -18.99 -2.89
N SER A 203 5.02 -18.00 -2.63
CA SER A 203 3.61 -18.19 -2.28
C SER A 203 2.67 -18.26 -3.51
N ASN A 204 3.20 -18.17 -4.74
CA ASN A 204 2.43 -18.05 -5.98
C ASN A 204 1.38 -16.92 -5.94
N ILE A 205 1.77 -15.75 -5.41
CA ILE A 205 0.92 -14.56 -5.32
C ILE A 205 1.56 -13.44 -6.13
N SER A 206 0.80 -12.83 -7.05
CA SER A 206 1.26 -11.64 -7.77
C SER A 206 1.51 -10.47 -6.82
N LEU A 207 2.58 -9.71 -7.10
CA LEU A 207 2.93 -8.47 -6.42
C LEU A 207 1.80 -7.42 -6.45
N ASP A 208 0.89 -7.49 -7.44
CA ASP A 208 -0.30 -6.65 -7.53
C ASP A 208 -1.30 -6.88 -6.38
N TYR A 209 -1.16 -7.97 -5.62
CA TYR A 209 -1.96 -8.27 -4.44
C TYR A 209 -1.17 -8.15 -3.14
N ALA A 210 0.04 -7.58 -3.18
CA ALA A 210 0.92 -7.40 -2.03
C ALA A 210 0.82 -5.98 -1.45
N LEU A 211 0.88 -5.88 -0.12
CA LEU A 211 0.92 -4.62 0.61
C LEU A 211 2.02 -4.66 1.68
N HIS A 212 2.74 -3.55 1.85
CA HIS A 212 3.76 -3.40 2.89
C HIS A 212 3.43 -2.24 3.83
N ILE A 213 3.52 -2.45 5.14
CA ILE A 213 3.40 -1.39 6.16
C ILE A 213 4.74 -1.21 6.84
N GLY A 214 5.25 0.02 6.81
CA GLY A 214 6.54 0.40 7.38
C GLY A 214 6.59 1.80 7.98
N ASP A 215 7.76 2.24 8.39
CA ASP A 215 7.98 3.56 8.98
C ASP A 215 9.31 4.23 8.56
N SER A 216 10.27 3.49 8.01
CA SER A 216 11.66 3.96 7.88
C SER A 216 12.25 3.73 6.50
N GLU A 217 13.52 4.13 6.31
CA GLU A 217 14.17 4.16 4.99
C GLU A 217 14.30 2.78 4.33
N ASN A 218 14.49 1.71 5.11
CA ASN A 218 14.59 0.35 4.57
C ASN A 218 13.27 -0.15 3.95
N ASP A 219 12.13 0.41 4.36
CA ASP A 219 10.80 0.11 3.78
C ASP A 219 10.62 0.73 2.39
N ILE A 220 11.40 1.77 2.04
CA ILE A 220 11.34 2.42 0.71
C ILE A 220 11.70 1.41 -0.38
N SER A 221 12.54 0.42 -0.08
CA SER A 221 12.91 -0.63 -1.03
C SER A 221 11.73 -1.44 -1.57
N THR A 222 10.57 -1.46 -0.90
CA THR A 222 9.36 -2.14 -1.41
C THR A 222 8.53 -1.27 -2.33
N LYS A 223 8.84 0.04 -2.42
CA LYS A 223 8.13 0.97 -3.29
C LYS A 223 8.27 0.55 -4.76
N LYS A 224 7.15 0.58 -5.50
CA LYS A 224 7.02 0.10 -6.90
C LYS A 224 7.15 -1.42 -7.07
N ILE A 225 7.48 -2.16 -6.01
CA ILE A 225 7.44 -3.63 -5.99
C ILE A 225 6.06 -4.07 -5.50
N VAL A 226 5.65 -3.64 -4.30
CA VAL A 226 4.29 -3.91 -3.80
C VAL A 226 3.26 -2.99 -4.43
N LYS A 227 2.01 -3.46 -4.48
CA LYS A 227 0.88 -2.66 -4.93
C LYS A 227 0.62 -1.43 -4.07
N MET A 228 0.84 -1.56 -2.75
CA MET A 228 0.58 -0.50 -1.78
C MET A 228 1.68 -0.46 -0.73
N LEU A 229 2.47 0.63 -0.71
CA LEU A 229 3.36 0.95 0.40
C LEU A 229 2.69 1.93 1.36
N ILE A 230 2.36 1.44 2.56
CA ILE A 230 1.84 2.25 3.66
C ILE A 230 2.98 2.65 4.59
N ILE A 231 3.17 3.95 4.79
CA ILE A 231 4.13 4.46 5.79
C ILE A 231 3.36 5.09 6.95
N MET A 232 3.67 4.65 8.17
CA MET A 232 3.06 5.18 9.39
C MET A 232 3.27 6.70 9.51
N GLN A 233 2.31 7.43 10.07
CA GLN A 233 2.40 8.90 10.20
C GLN A 233 3.60 9.34 11.03
N SER A 234 3.95 8.52 12.03
CA SER A 234 5.09 8.70 12.92
C SER A 234 6.44 8.33 12.26
N GLY A 235 6.42 7.75 11.06
CA GLY A 235 7.61 7.35 10.32
C GLY A 235 8.46 8.50 9.81
N ALA A 236 9.63 8.15 9.28
CA ALA A 236 10.62 9.06 8.74
C ALA A 236 10.05 9.95 7.62
N LYS A 237 10.52 11.21 7.56
CA LYS A 237 10.07 12.15 6.53
C LYS A 237 10.34 11.62 5.12
N ASN A 238 11.51 11.00 4.90
CA ASN A 238 11.87 10.45 3.59
C ASN A 238 11.02 9.24 3.22
N ALA A 239 10.76 8.33 4.17
CA ALA A 239 9.87 7.19 3.96
C ALA A 239 8.46 7.66 3.55
N LYS A 240 7.87 8.62 4.28
CA LYS A 240 6.54 9.16 3.97
C LYS A 240 6.43 9.81 2.60
N LYS A 241 7.51 10.40 2.06
CA LYS A 241 7.51 10.95 0.69
C LYS A 241 7.36 9.88 -0.39
N ASN A 242 7.74 8.64 -0.07
CA ASN A 242 7.67 7.49 -0.98
C ASN A 242 6.41 6.64 -0.77
N ALA A 243 5.60 6.93 0.24
CA ALA A 243 4.38 6.16 0.55
C ALA A 243 3.30 6.32 -0.54
N ASP A 244 2.53 5.26 -0.79
CA ASP A 244 1.24 5.33 -1.51
C ASP A 244 0.12 5.82 -0.61
N PHE A 245 0.22 5.47 0.68
CA PHE A 245 -0.68 5.93 1.72
C PHE A 245 0.10 6.24 3.00
N ILE A 246 -0.18 7.40 3.60
CA ILE A 246 0.35 7.73 4.92
C ILE A 246 -0.68 7.27 5.95
N GLY A 247 -0.31 6.26 6.74
CA GLY A 247 -1.17 5.69 7.78
C GLY A 247 -1.38 6.61 8.97
N TYR A 248 -1.62 6.02 10.13
CA TYR A 248 -1.94 6.75 11.37
C TYR A 248 -0.71 6.95 12.26
N LYS A 249 -0.86 7.75 13.32
CA LYS A 249 0.13 7.82 14.40
C LYS A 249 0.34 6.44 15.02
N ARG A 250 1.54 6.22 15.55
CA ARG A 250 2.03 4.92 16.02
C ARG A 250 1.07 4.14 16.92
N LYS A 251 0.52 4.75 17.97
CA LYS A 251 -0.37 4.10 18.95
C LYS A 251 -1.62 3.53 18.28
N PHE A 252 -1.76 2.21 18.26
CA PHE A 252 -2.82 1.46 17.57
C PHE A 252 -2.91 1.76 16.06
N GLY A 253 -1.84 2.30 15.48
CA GLY A 253 -1.88 2.83 14.12
C GLY A 253 -2.08 1.75 13.08
N VAL A 254 -1.45 0.58 13.26
CA VAL A 254 -1.63 -0.58 12.37
C VAL A 254 -3.06 -1.09 12.45
N ALA A 255 -3.65 -1.20 13.65
CA ALA A 255 -5.05 -1.60 13.79
C ALA A 255 -6.00 -0.67 13.04
N LYS A 256 -5.79 0.65 13.11
CA LYS A 256 -6.57 1.64 12.37
C LYS A 256 -6.40 1.50 10.86
N VAL A 257 -5.18 1.27 10.37
CA VAL A 257 -4.96 0.99 8.94
C VAL A 257 -5.72 -0.26 8.51
N ILE A 258 -5.59 -1.37 9.25
CA ILE A 258 -6.23 -2.63 8.89
C ILE A 258 -7.75 -2.47 8.85
N ASN A 259 -8.34 -1.93 9.92
CA ASN A 259 -9.79 -1.85 10.02
C ASN A 259 -10.37 -0.83 9.05
N ASN A 260 -9.81 0.39 8.98
CA ASN A 260 -10.45 1.52 8.30
C ASN A 260 -10.01 1.72 6.85
N PHE A 261 -9.02 0.96 6.38
CA PHE A 261 -8.46 1.10 5.03
C PHE A 261 -8.38 -0.24 4.29
N ILE A 262 -7.92 -1.30 4.97
CA ILE A 262 -7.69 -2.58 4.32
C ILE A 262 -8.97 -3.44 4.28
N LEU A 263 -9.63 -3.62 5.44
CA LEU A 263 -10.79 -4.50 5.58
C LEU A 263 -12.10 -3.79 5.25
N GLU A 264 -12.32 -2.62 5.84
CA GLU A 264 -13.57 -1.86 5.74
C GLU A 264 -13.23 -0.40 5.37
N PRO A 265 -12.65 -0.14 4.18
CA PRO A 265 -12.38 1.22 3.73
C PRO A 265 -13.66 2.05 3.70
N LYS A 266 -13.57 3.27 4.23
CA LYS A 266 -14.60 4.29 4.04
C LYS A 266 -14.64 4.68 2.56
N SER A 267 -15.55 4.09 1.79
CA SER A 267 -15.65 4.28 0.35
C SER A 267 -15.93 5.74 -0.03
N ALA A 268 -15.31 6.18 -1.14
CA ALA A 268 -15.63 7.46 -1.75
C ALA A 268 -16.33 7.27 -3.10
N ALA A 269 -17.45 7.98 -3.31
CA ALA A 269 -18.15 8.01 -4.58
C ALA A 269 -17.42 8.91 -5.58
N ILE A 270 -17.18 8.40 -6.80
CA ILE A 270 -16.74 9.21 -7.92
C ILE A 270 -17.93 9.48 -8.85
N VAL A 271 -18.36 10.73 -8.86
CA VAL A 271 -19.53 11.21 -9.64
C VAL A 271 -19.11 12.25 -10.68
N GLY A 272 -19.98 12.50 -11.64
CA GLY A 272 -19.71 13.45 -12.73
C GLY A 272 -20.47 13.12 -14.00
N LYS A 273 -20.61 14.13 -14.86
CA LYS A 273 -21.35 14.01 -16.12
C LYS A 273 -20.78 12.90 -17.03
N TYR A 274 -21.61 12.38 -17.93
CA TYR A 274 -21.14 11.44 -18.96
C TYR A 274 -19.98 12.06 -19.76
N GLY A 275 -18.86 11.35 -19.90
CA GLY A 275 -17.67 11.87 -20.57
C GLY A 275 -16.81 12.82 -19.74
N SER A 276 -17.05 12.99 -18.43
CA SER A 276 -16.23 13.86 -17.59
C SER A 276 -14.81 13.35 -17.31
N GLY A 277 -14.54 12.06 -17.57
CA GLY A 277 -13.24 11.43 -17.35
C GLY A 277 -13.12 10.62 -16.06
N LYS A 278 -14.24 10.30 -15.38
CA LYS A 278 -14.28 9.46 -14.16
C LYS A 278 -13.49 8.17 -14.30
N THR A 279 -13.82 7.34 -15.29
CA THR A 279 -13.15 6.06 -15.53
C THR A 279 -11.64 6.24 -15.76
N THR A 280 -11.23 7.27 -16.51
CA THR A 280 -9.80 7.56 -16.74
C THR A 280 -9.08 7.98 -15.47
N PHE A 281 -9.74 8.77 -14.61
CA PHE A 281 -9.23 9.15 -13.31
C PHE A 281 -9.09 7.92 -12.39
N LEU A 282 -10.11 7.08 -12.33
CA LEU A 282 -10.11 5.87 -11.52
C LEU A 282 -9.07 4.85 -11.96
N LYS A 283 -8.87 4.66 -13.28
CA LYS A 283 -7.77 3.83 -13.81
C LYS A 283 -6.39 4.31 -13.39
N LYS A 284 -6.24 5.58 -13.01
CA LYS A 284 -4.99 6.12 -12.45
C LYS A 284 -4.92 5.91 -10.95
N VAL A 285 -6.04 6.00 -10.25
CA VAL A 285 -6.17 5.65 -8.82
C VAL A 285 -5.81 4.19 -8.56
N GLU A 286 -6.26 3.25 -9.39
CA GLU A 286 -5.94 1.81 -9.27
C GLU A 286 -4.44 1.52 -9.35
N LYS A 287 -3.67 2.34 -10.09
CA LYS A 287 -2.20 2.21 -10.17
C LYS A 287 -1.50 2.51 -8.84
N PHE A 288 -2.18 3.18 -7.91
CA PHE A 288 -1.69 3.40 -6.54
C PHE A 288 -2.21 2.33 -5.55
N GLY A 289 -2.86 1.27 -6.05
CA GLY A 289 -3.31 0.14 -5.23
C GLY A 289 -4.68 0.28 -4.56
N TYR A 290 -5.44 1.31 -4.91
CA TYR A 290 -6.80 1.49 -4.37
C TYR A 290 -7.80 0.66 -5.17
N SER A 291 -8.62 -0.13 -4.47
CA SER A 291 -9.70 -0.90 -5.08
C SER A 291 -10.84 0.00 -5.58
N VAL A 292 -11.35 -0.31 -6.77
CA VAL A 292 -12.42 0.45 -7.42
C VAL A 292 -13.56 -0.48 -7.80
N LEU A 293 -14.80 -0.05 -7.58
CA LEU A 293 -15.99 -0.66 -8.17
C LEU A 293 -16.51 0.20 -9.31
N TYR A 294 -16.63 -0.37 -10.50
CA TYR A 294 -17.32 0.25 -11.62
C TYR A 294 -18.77 -0.23 -11.67
N THR A 295 -19.73 0.64 -11.36
CA THR A 295 -21.16 0.23 -11.34
C THR A 295 -21.68 -0.22 -12.71
N ASP A 296 -21.15 0.35 -13.81
CA ASP A 296 -21.48 -0.10 -15.17
C ASP A 296 -21.09 -1.57 -15.43
N GLU A 297 -19.98 -2.02 -14.85
CA GLU A 297 -19.47 -3.39 -14.93
C GLU A 297 -20.26 -4.31 -13.99
N PHE A 298 -20.54 -3.87 -12.76
CA PHE A 298 -21.44 -4.58 -11.84
C PHE A 298 -22.78 -4.88 -12.51
N PHE A 299 -23.43 -3.87 -13.10
CA PHE A 299 -24.71 -4.09 -13.78
C PHE A 299 -24.56 -4.88 -15.07
N HIS A 300 -23.42 -4.79 -15.77
CA HIS A 300 -23.18 -5.69 -16.91
C HIS A 300 -23.25 -7.15 -16.49
N ASN A 301 -22.53 -7.51 -15.42
CA ASN A 301 -22.50 -8.87 -14.90
C ASN A 301 -23.87 -9.28 -14.31
N CYS A 302 -24.55 -8.37 -13.62
CA CYS A 302 -25.89 -8.62 -13.09
C CYS A 302 -26.93 -8.92 -14.19
N TYR A 303 -26.72 -8.39 -15.39
CA TYR A 303 -27.58 -8.57 -16.57
C TYR A 303 -27.24 -9.78 -17.45
N LEU A 304 -26.19 -10.54 -17.16
CA LEU A 304 -25.94 -11.83 -17.81
C LEU A 304 -26.97 -12.87 -17.35
N ALA A 305 -27.21 -13.92 -18.12
CA ALA A 305 -28.21 -14.97 -17.79
C ALA A 305 -28.02 -15.59 -16.41
N SER A 306 -26.78 -15.69 -15.94
CA SER A 306 -26.42 -16.16 -14.59
C SER A 306 -26.67 -15.13 -13.49
N GLY A 307 -26.91 -13.87 -13.83
CA GLY A 307 -27.06 -12.75 -12.91
C GLY A 307 -28.48 -12.56 -12.39
N GLU A 308 -28.60 -11.93 -11.23
CA GLU A 308 -29.89 -11.74 -10.55
C GLU A 308 -30.79 -10.71 -11.26
N CYS A 309 -30.20 -9.64 -11.79
CA CYS A 309 -30.95 -8.61 -12.52
C CYS A 309 -31.59 -9.17 -13.80
N PHE A 310 -30.97 -10.15 -14.45
CA PHE A 310 -31.54 -10.81 -15.63
C PHE A 310 -32.91 -11.42 -15.34
N LYS A 311 -33.03 -12.18 -14.24
CA LYS A 311 -34.28 -12.85 -13.85
C LYS A 311 -35.42 -11.84 -13.63
N ILE A 312 -35.11 -10.71 -12.99
CA ILE A 312 -36.10 -9.66 -12.70
C ILE A 312 -36.48 -8.91 -13.96
N ILE A 313 -35.52 -8.51 -14.81
CA ILE A 313 -35.86 -7.84 -16.07
C ILE A 313 -36.67 -8.77 -16.97
N LYS A 314 -36.33 -10.06 -17.05
CA LYS A 314 -37.11 -11.03 -17.82
C LYS A 314 -38.57 -11.10 -17.35
N LYS A 315 -38.84 -11.03 -16.04
CA LYS A 315 -40.20 -10.96 -15.49
C LYS A 315 -40.93 -9.67 -15.85
N ILE A 316 -40.23 -8.53 -15.81
CA ILE A 316 -40.81 -7.22 -16.10
C ILE A 316 -41.14 -7.09 -17.60
N ARG A 317 -40.16 -7.44 -18.45
CA ARG A 317 -40.19 -7.29 -19.90
C ARG A 317 -39.35 -8.38 -20.57
N PRO A 318 -39.95 -9.54 -20.93
CA PRO A 318 -39.25 -10.61 -21.63
C PRO A 318 -38.62 -10.16 -22.95
N ASP A 319 -39.26 -9.19 -23.64
CA ASP A 319 -38.77 -8.59 -24.87
C ASP A 319 -37.45 -7.82 -24.70
N PHE A 320 -37.00 -7.55 -23.47
CA PHE A 320 -35.70 -6.92 -23.21
C PHE A 320 -34.54 -7.91 -23.21
N ILE A 321 -34.81 -9.21 -23.28
CA ILE A 321 -33.78 -10.23 -23.30
C ILE A 321 -33.32 -10.47 -24.74
N ASN A 322 -32.01 -10.52 -24.94
CA ASN A 322 -31.39 -11.01 -26.16
C ASN A 322 -30.59 -12.25 -25.77
N GLU A 323 -31.08 -13.44 -26.12
CA GLU A 323 -30.48 -14.72 -25.76
C GLU A 323 -30.17 -14.79 -24.25
N ASN A 324 -28.90 -14.63 -23.89
CA ASN A 324 -28.35 -14.79 -22.55
C ASN A 324 -27.97 -13.46 -21.88
N ILE A 325 -28.43 -12.31 -22.39
CA ILE A 325 -28.15 -11.01 -21.77
C ILE A 325 -29.33 -10.04 -21.89
N VAL A 326 -29.48 -9.18 -20.87
CA VAL A 326 -30.43 -8.07 -20.94
C VAL A 326 -29.93 -6.99 -21.92
N ASN A 327 -30.77 -6.62 -22.87
CA ASN A 327 -30.50 -5.55 -23.82
C ASN A 327 -30.60 -4.16 -23.16
N LYS A 328 -29.44 -3.62 -22.77
CA LYS A 328 -29.32 -2.29 -22.14
C LYS A 328 -29.95 -1.16 -22.97
N ASN A 329 -30.00 -1.26 -24.31
CA ASN A 329 -30.62 -0.23 -25.15
C ASN A 329 -32.15 -0.26 -25.07
N LYS A 330 -32.75 -1.45 -25.01
CA LYS A 330 -34.21 -1.59 -24.78
C LYS A 330 -34.60 -1.00 -23.43
N ILE A 331 -33.83 -1.27 -22.36
CA ILE A 331 -34.01 -0.62 -21.05
C ILE A 331 -33.94 0.91 -21.17
N ARG A 332 -32.89 1.45 -21.79
CA ARG A 332 -32.73 2.91 -21.94
C ARG A 332 -33.94 3.54 -22.63
N ASN A 333 -34.38 2.95 -23.74
CA ASN A 333 -35.53 3.42 -24.49
C ASN A 333 -36.80 3.39 -23.62
N PHE A 334 -37.02 2.29 -22.88
CA PHE A 334 -38.16 2.14 -22.00
C PHE A 334 -38.19 3.17 -20.85
N MET A 335 -37.05 3.38 -20.18
CA MET A 335 -36.90 4.37 -19.11
C MET A 335 -37.12 5.81 -19.60
N LEU A 336 -36.80 6.11 -20.86
CA LEU A 336 -36.99 7.45 -21.44
C LEU A 336 -38.44 7.74 -21.83
N LYS A 337 -39.30 6.72 -21.97
CA LYS A 337 -40.71 6.91 -22.35
C LYS A 337 -41.54 7.57 -21.23
N SER A 338 -41.28 7.26 -19.96
CA SER A 338 -42.03 7.85 -18.85
C SER A 338 -41.26 7.77 -17.53
N LYS A 339 -41.59 8.68 -16.59
CA LYS A 339 -41.05 8.66 -15.22
C LYS A 339 -41.43 7.38 -14.46
N GLN A 340 -42.62 6.84 -14.71
CA GLN A 340 -43.09 5.58 -14.11
C GLN A 340 -42.23 4.39 -14.56
N ASN A 341 -41.89 4.30 -15.86
CA ASN A 341 -41.02 3.25 -16.39
C ASN A 341 -39.61 3.33 -15.78
N ARG A 342 -39.10 4.55 -15.62
CA ARG A 342 -37.84 4.80 -14.93
C ARG A 342 -37.90 4.34 -13.47
N ASP A 343 -38.94 4.74 -12.73
CA ASP A 343 -39.14 4.35 -11.34
C ASP A 343 -39.23 2.83 -11.17
N LEU A 344 -39.93 2.14 -12.09
CA LEU A 344 -40.04 0.69 -12.11
C LEU A 344 -38.66 0.02 -12.23
N ILE A 345 -37.87 0.38 -13.25
CA ILE A 345 -36.53 -0.21 -13.45
C ILE A 345 -35.61 0.11 -12.26
N GLU A 346 -35.61 1.34 -11.76
CA GLU A 346 -34.77 1.73 -10.62
C GLU A 346 -35.12 0.93 -9.36
N LYS A 347 -36.41 0.83 -8.99
CA LYS A 347 -36.87 0.04 -7.83
C LYS A 347 -36.51 -1.44 -7.93
N SER A 348 -36.55 -1.99 -9.14
CA SER A 348 -36.26 -3.40 -9.37
C SER A 348 -34.77 -3.72 -9.36
N ILE A 349 -33.91 -2.80 -9.79
CA ILE A 349 -32.48 -3.07 -10.04
C ILE A 349 -31.55 -2.50 -8.97
N TYR A 350 -31.86 -1.33 -8.42
CA TYR A 350 -30.99 -0.69 -7.42
C TYR A 350 -30.80 -1.46 -6.11
N PRO A 351 -31.78 -2.24 -5.60
CA PRO A 351 -31.57 -3.08 -4.41
C PRO A 351 -30.39 -4.04 -4.53
N PHE A 352 -30.07 -4.54 -5.73
CA PHE A 352 -28.89 -5.40 -5.95
C PHE A 352 -27.59 -4.66 -5.68
N LEU A 353 -27.46 -3.42 -6.16
CA LEU A 353 -26.28 -2.61 -5.90
C LEU A 353 -26.20 -2.20 -4.43
N GLU A 354 -27.32 -1.87 -3.78
CA GLU A 354 -27.35 -1.56 -2.34
C GLU A 354 -26.88 -2.76 -1.50
N ASN A 355 -27.42 -3.95 -1.78
CA ASN A 355 -27.01 -5.20 -1.13
C ASN A 355 -25.52 -5.47 -1.35
N HIS A 356 -25.03 -5.29 -2.58
CA HIS A 356 -23.61 -5.45 -2.91
C HIS A 356 -22.71 -4.48 -2.13
N LEU A 357 -23.05 -3.20 -2.09
CA LEU A 357 -22.31 -2.16 -1.37
C LEU A 357 -22.36 -2.32 0.16
N SER A 358 -23.42 -2.94 0.70
CA SER A 358 -23.51 -3.23 2.13
C SER A 358 -22.57 -4.36 2.60
N LYS A 359 -22.23 -5.28 1.68
CA LYS A 359 -21.43 -6.48 1.97
C LYS A 359 -19.98 -6.36 1.51
N ASN A 360 -19.70 -5.47 0.55
CA ASN A 360 -18.39 -5.34 -0.10
C ASN A 360 -17.85 -3.93 0.03
N HIS A 361 -16.57 -3.82 0.40
CA HIS A 361 -15.91 -2.54 0.61
C HIS A 361 -14.89 -2.24 -0.48
N TYR A 362 -14.96 -1.01 -1.01
CA TYR A 362 -14.06 -0.49 -2.03
C TYR A 362 -13.48 0.83 -1.57
N HIS A 363 -12.28 1.20 -2.01
CA HIS A 363 -11.78 2.54 -1.72
C HIS A 363 -12.57 3.58 -2.51
N PHE A 364 -12.88 3.29 -3.78
CA PHE A 364 -13.67 4.16 -4.63
C PHE A 364 -14.76 3.40 -5.38
N VAL A 365 -15.87 4.08 -5.66
CA VAL A 365 -16.95 3.54 -6.49
C VAL A 365 -17.30 4.55 -7.57
N GLU A 366 -17.20 4.17 -8.85
CA GLU A 366 -17.75 4.97 -9.95
C GLU A 366 -19.26 4.80 -9.95
N ILE A 367 -20.00 5.86 -9.64
CA ILE A 367 -21.46 5.82 -9.62
C ILE A 367 -22.05 6.99 -10.43
N PRO A 368 -22.90 6.72 -11.44
CA PRO A 368 -23.42 7.77 -12.31
C PRO A 368 -24.44 8.67 -11.61
N ASN A 369 -25.39 8.09 -10.86
CA ASN A 369 -26.40 8.80 -10.09
C ASN A 369 -26.30 8.38 -8.62
N LEU A 370 -25.95 9.33 -7.75
CA LEU A 370 -25.77 9.06 -6.32
C LEU A 370 -27.09 9.08 -5.55
N TRP A 371 -28.05 9.87 -6.04
CA TRP A 371 -29.41 9.99 -5.50
C TRP A 371 -30.42 9.90 -6.63
N THR A 372 -31.46 9.12 -6.38
CA THR A 372 -32.68 9.06 -7.19
C THR A 372 -33.87 9.01 -6.24
N LYS A 373 -35.09 9.13 -6.77
CA LYS A 373 -36.30 8.93 -5.97
C LYS A 373 -36.35 7.52 -5.33
N ASN A 374 -35.72 6.54 -5.97
CA ASN A 374 -35.84 5.12 -5.64
C ASN A 374 -34.60 4.54 -4.96
N ALA A 375 -33.51 5.31 -4.82
CA ALA A 375 -32.30 4.88 -4.13
C ALA A 375 -31.47 6.07 -3.64
N ASN A 376 -30.91 5.91 -2.44
CA ASN A 376 -29.94 6.83 -1.86
C ASN A 376 -28.63 6.08 -1.62
N PHE A 377 -27.76 6.08 -2.63
CA PHE A 377 -26.44 5.45 -2.50
C PHE A 377 -25.46 6.29 -1.68
N GLY A 378 -25.75 7.58 -1.45
CA GLY A 378 -24.94 8.47 -0.63
C GLY A 378 -24.64 7.90 0.76
N LYS A 379 -25.55 7.11 1.33
CA LYS A 379 -25.39 6.45 2.64
C LYS A 379 -24.19 5.50 2.72
N PHE A 380 -23.69 5.00 1.60
CA PHE A 380 -22.55 4.07 1.55
C PHE A 380 -21.19 4.78 1.45
N PHE A 381 -21.16 6.11 1.30
CA PHE A 381 -19.94 6.84 1.00
C PHE A 381 -19.64 7.89 2.05
N SER A 382 -18.39 7.91 2.52
CA SER A 382 -17.90 8.94 3.45
C SER A 382 -17.61 10.27 2.76
N LYS A 383 -17.34 10.22 1.46
CA LYS A 383 -16.98 11.36 0.61
C LYS A 383 -17.53 11.21 -0.79
N VAL A 384 -17.95 12.32 -1.37
CA VAL A 384 -18.38 12.43 -2.75
C VAL A 384 -17.40 13.30 -3.53
N VAL A 385 -16.78 12.71 -4.55
CA VAL A 385 -15.80 13.38 -5.41
C VAL A 385 -16.43 13.63 -6.77
N TRP A 386 -16.59 14.90 -7.11
CA TRP A 386 -17.08 15.31 -8.42
C TRP A 386 -15.94 15.56 -9.41
N ILE A 387 -15.89 14.74 -10.46
CA ILE A 387 -15.01 14.96 -11.61
C ILE A 387 -15.72 15.90 -12.59
N ASN A 388 -15.22 17.14 -12.66
CA ASN A 388 -15.74 18.19 -13.52
C ASN A 388 -14.76 18.50 -14.67
N THR A 389 -15.28 18.71 -15.87
CA THR A 389 -14.49 19.06 -17.05
C THR A 389 -15.24 20.06 -17.92
N SER A 390 -14.53 20.81 -18.76
CA SER A 390 -15.15 21.78 -19.67
C SER A 390 -16.01 21.07 -20.72
N LYS A 391 -17.07 21.74 -21.22
CA LYS A 391 -17.96 21.19 -22.26
C LYS A 391 -17.15 20.74 -23.50
N LYS A 392 -16.16 21.54 -23.92
CA LYS A 392 -15.21 21.20 -25.00
C LYS A 392 -14.49 19.86 -24.74
N GLN A 393 -13.88 19.69 -23.57
CA GLN A 393 -13.16 18.45 -23.24
C GLN A 393 -14.10 17.25 -23.04
N GLN A 394 -15.30 17.48 -22.50
CA GLN A 394 -16.34 16.46 -22.37
C GLN A 394 -16.75 15.92 -23.75
N LEU A 395 -17.00 16.81 -24.72
CA LEU A 395 -17.32 16.43 -26.10
C LEU A 395 -16.19 15.63 -26.75
N LEU A 396 -14.93 16.05 -26.56
CA LEU A 396 -13.77 15.29 -27.03
C LEU A 396 -13.68 13.89 -26.42
N ASN A 397 -13.91 13.75 -25.12
CA ASN A 397 -13.91 12.45 -24.45
C ASN A 397 -15.04 11.55 -24.99
N ILE A 398 -16.21 12.12 -25.25
CA ILE A 398 -17.36 11.41 -25.83
C ILE A 398 -17.05 10.94 -27.25
N LYS A 399 -16.45 11.79 -28.09
CA LYS A 399 -16.02 11.43 -29.47
C LYS A 399 -15.06 10.24 -29.44
N ARG A 400 -14.08 10.24 -28.52
CA ARG A 400 -13.09 9.16 -28.36
C ARG A 400 -13.68 7.80 -27.96
N LYS A 401 -14.86 7.75 -27.33
CA LYS A 401 -15.47 6.49 -26.88
C LYS A 401 -15.99 5.61 -28.03
N LYS A 402 -16.02 6.08 -29.29
CA LYS A 402 -16.54 5.33 -30.46
C LYS A 402 -17.94 4.71 -30.28
N VAL A 403 -18.78 5.27 -29.40
CA VAL A 403 -20.17 4.82 -29.17
C VAL A 403 -21.10 5.46 -30.21
N LYS A 404 -22.17 4.76 -30.63
CA LYS A 404 -23.23 5.31 -31.51
C LYS A 404 -23.86 6.59 -30.92
N ASN A 405 -24.21 7.56 -31.77
CA ASN A 405 -24.68 8.88 -31.32
C ASN A 405 -26.01 8.82 -30.54
N ASP A 406 -26.91 7.93 -30.93
CA ASP A 406 -28.19 7.72 -30.25
C ASP A 406 -27.99 7.26 -28.78
N ILE A 407 -27.08 6.33 -28.53
CA ILE A 407 -26.76 5.82 -27.18
C ILE A 407 -26.15 6.93 -26.31
N LYS A 408 -25.35 7.83 -26.90
CA LYS A 408 -24.77 8.98 -26.18
C LYS A 408 -25.85 9.92 -25.66
N LEU A 409 -26.81 10.28 -26.51
CA LEU A 409 -27.93 11.17 -26.16
C LEU A 409 -28.79 10.55 -25.05
N LYS A 410 -29.11 9.26 -25.18
CA LYS A 410 -29.87 8.51 -24.16
C LYS A 410 -29.16 8.51 -22.80
N ASN A 411 -27.86 8.26 -22.78
CA ASN A 411 -27.08 8.29 -21.53
C ASN A 411 -26.98 9.69 -20.92
N GLN A 412 -27.00 10.76 -21.72
CA GLN A 412 -27.05 12.12 -21.21
C GLN A 412 -28.42 12.45 -20.59
N ALA A 413 -29.51 12.06 -21.27
CA ALA A 413 -30.87 12.27 -20.79
C ALA A 413 -31.18 11.51 -19.49
N LEU A 414 -30.63 10.30 -19.31
CA LEU A 414 -30.79 9.52 -18.08
C LEU A 414 -29.90 10.00 -16.93
N ASN A 415 -28.80 10.71 -17.24
CA ASN A 415 -27.87 11.30 -16.27
C ASN A 415 -28.08 12.83 -16.15
N THR A 416 -29.34 13.24 -16.03
CA THR A 416 -29.76 14.64 -15.85
C THR A 416 -29.71 15.12 -14.40
N GLY A 417 -29.42 14.23 -13.44
CA GLY A 417 -29.29 14.59 -12.03
C GLY A 417 -28.27 15.73 -11.86
N LYS A 418 -28.74 16.89 -11.38
CA LYS A 418 -27.83 17.92 -10.87
C LYS A 418 -27.08 17.29 -9.70
N ILE A 419 -25.76 17.34 -9.72
CA ILE A 419 -24.96 16.95 -8.56
C ILE A 419 -25.21 18.03 -7.52
N GLN A 420 -26.09 17.72 -6.56
CA GLN A 420 -26.50 18.66 -5.53
C GLN A 420 -25.42 18.84 -4.47
N PHE A 421 -24.69 17.76 -4.14
CA PHE A 421 -23.68 17.76 -3.08
C PHE A 421 -22.38 17.06 -3.51
N TYR A 422 -21.25 17.65 -3.15
CA TYR A 422 -19.92 17.04 -3.28
C TYR A 422 -18.98 17.61 -2.22
N ASP A 423 -18.09 16.77 -1.69
CA ASP A 423 -17.02 17.20 -0.76
C ASP A 423 -15.78 17.71 -1.49
N VAL A 424 -15.49 17.11 -2.67
CA VAL A 424 -14.27 17.38 -3.42
C VAL A 424 -14.61 17.56 -4.89
N LYS A 425 -14.25 18.71 -5.45
CA LYS A 425 -14.32 18.97 -6.89
C LYS A 425 -12.95 18.86 -7.52
N ILE A 426 -12.82 17.99 -8.52
CA ILE A 426 -11.63 17.87 -9.35
C ILE A 426 -11.97 18.44 -10.72
N SER A 427 -11.49 19.66 -10.98
CA SER A 427 -11.64 20.31 -12.29
C SER A 427 -10.46 20.00 -13.21
N ASN A 428 -10.74 19.71 -14.48
CA ASN A 428 -9.74 19.61 -15.55
C ASN A 428 -8.67 18.53 -15.30
N ARG A 429 -7.55 18.63 -16.01
CA ARG A 429 -6.35 17.79 -15.86
C ARG A 429 -5.54 18.12 -14.58
N LYS A 430 -6.12 18.77 -13.55
CA LYS A 430 -5.42 19.12 -12.30
C LYS A 430 -4.78 17.90 -11.63
N TRP A 431 -5.42 16.75 -11.76
CA TRP A 431 -4.92 15.48 -11.23
C TRP A 431 -3.68 14.93 -11.94
N LYS A 432 -3.26 15.53 -13.07
CA LYS A 432 -2.00 15.20 -13.75
C LYS A 432 -0.76 15.88 -13.13
N LYS A 433 -0.94 16.83 -12.19
CA LYS A 433 0.19 17.50 -11.54
C LYS A 433 0.95 16.52 -10.63
N PRO A 434 2.30 16.61 -10.55
CA PRO A 434 3.08 15.83 -9.60
C PRO A 434 2.57 16.00 -8.16
N GLY A 435 2.50 14.90 -7.40
CA GLY A 435 2.06 14.90 -6.00
C GLY A 435 0.56 15.13 -5.77
N PHE A 436 -0.27 15.27 -6.82
CA PHE A 436 -1.72 15.41 -6.66
C PHE A 436 -2.33 14.23 -5.89
N PHE A 437 -2.04 12.99 -6.32
CA PHE A 437 -2.66 11.80 -5.76
C PHE A 437 -2.35 11.61 -4.28
N LEU A 438 -1.12 11.91 -3.85
CA LEU A 438 -0.72 11.86 -2.44
C LEU A 438 -1.61 12.79 -1.57
N LYS A 439 -1.81 14.03 -2.03
CA LYS A 439 -2.68 15.00 -1.34
C LYS A 439 -4.14 14.59 -1.41
N PHE A 440 -4.58 14.07 -2.56
CA PHE A 440 -5.94 13.62 -2.79
C PHE A 440 -6.32 12.47 -1.85
N PHE A 441 -5.53 11.39 -1.80
CA PHE A 441 -5.82 10.25 -0.92
C PHE A 441 -5.82 10.63 0.55
N SER A 442 -4.89 11.50 0.97
CA SER A 442 -4.90 12.03 2.33
C SER A 442 -6.13 12.86 2.65
N LYS A 443 -6.79 13.50 1.67
CA LYS A 443 -8.03 14.26 1.87
C LYS A 443 -9.27 13.35 1.91
N ILE A 444 -9.21 12.19 1.25
CA ILE A 444 -10.34 11.27 1.17
C ILE A 444 -10.40 10.31 2.36
N PHE A 445 -9.25 9.81 2.83
CA PHE A 445 -9.20 8.71 3.81
C PHE A 445 -8.65 9.11 5.20
N LYS A 446 -8.30 10.39 5.41
CA LYS A 446 -8.08 10.96 6.75
C LYS A 446 -9.17 11.95 7.06
#